data_AF-A0A7S0M197-F1
#
_entry.id   AF-A0A7S0M197-F1
#
_cell.length_a   1.000
_cell.length_b   1.000
_cell.length_c   1.000
_cell.angle_alpha   90.00
_cell.angle_beta   90.00
_cell.angle_gamma   90.00
#
_symmetry.space_group_name_H-M   'P 1'
#
loop_
_entity.id
_entity.type
_entity.pdbx_description
1 polymer ?
#
loop_
_entity_poly.entity_id
_entity_poly.type
_entity_poly.pdbx_seq_one_letter_code
_entity_poly.pdbx_strand_id
1 'polypeptide(L)'
;AGRAGLVVLRAVYGRFDSRNHRRDVRMEAAWPAVRDSDDSPCAEVTDAVQFMVEGGQLRLAAGCRAALPGFYDPAPEEDKALYVLYTFRGRLHEAIRRDSDEVLLPAETDRLPPQAVRVVDGAPVTASPGP
;
A
#
# COMPACT_ATOMS: atom_id res chain seq x y z
N ALA A 1 -4.87 15.36 -23.03
CA ALA A 1 -5.26 14.98 -21.66
C ALA A 1 -4.62 13.64 -21.31
N GLY A 2 -3.40 13.65 -20.76
CA GLY A 2 -2.67 12.42 -20.43
C GLY A 2 -3.35 11.72 -19.26
N ARG A 3 -3.85 10.51 -19.47
CA ARG A 3 -4.53 9.71 -18.44
C ARG A 3 -3.53 9.43 -17.31
N ALA A 4 -3.79 9.94 -16.10
CA ALA A 4 -2.92 9.76 -14.93
C ALA A 4 -2.51 8.28 -14.79
N GLY A 5 -1.21 8.03 -14.70
CA GLY A 5 -0.64 6.69 -14.53
C GLY A 5 -0.89 6.14 -13.12
N LEU A 6 -0.04 5.21 -12.68
CA LEU A 6 -0.02 4.79 -11.29
C LEU A 6 0.70 5.87 -10.46
N VAL A 7 0.00 6.45 -9.49
CA VAL A 7 0.54 7.42 -8.53
C VAL A 7 0.42 6.83 -7.14
N VAL A 8 1.54 6.56 -6.50
CA VAL A 8 1.60 6.06 -5.13
C VAL A 8 1.29 7.21 -4.20
N LEU A 9 0.24 7.04 -3.40
CA LEU A 9 -0.17 8.02 -2.40
C LEU A 9 0.48 7.72 -1.05
N ARG A 10 0.66 6.43 -0.76
CA ARG A 10 1.31 5.97 0.46
C ARG A 10 1.80 4.54 0.32
N ALA A 11 2.96 4.23 0.86
CA ALA A 11 3.43 2.86 1.00
C ALA A 11 4.12 2.65 2.35
N VAL A 12 3.88 1.50 2.97
CA VAL A 12 4.52 1.11 4.25
C VAL A 12 4.89 -0.36 4.18
N TYR A 13 6.10 -0.65 4.61
CA TYR A 13 6.64 -2.00 4.70
C TYR A 13 6.82 -2.39 6.16
N GLY A 14 6.47 -3.61 6.55
CA GLY A 14 6.66 -4.07 7.92
C GLY A 14 5.72 -5.18 8.32
N ARG A 15 5.53 -5.34 9.64
CA ARG A 15 4.71 -6.42 10.19
C ARG A 15 3.21 -6.07 10.11
N PHE A 16 2.42 -6.97 9.54
CA PHE A 16 0.95 -6.85 9.49
C PHE A 16 0.33 -8.06 10.20
N ASP A 17 -0.25 -7.85 11.38
CA ASP A 17 -0.72 -8.96 12.22
C ASP A 17 -2.00 -9.60 11.66
N SER A 18 -1.88 -10.82 11.16
CA SER A 18 -2.96 -11.67 10.63
C SER A 18 -4.14 -11.86 11.60
N ARG A 19 -3.94 -11.73 12.92
CA ARG A 19 -4.98 -11.99 13.93
C ARG A 19 -6.11 -10.96 13.90
N ASN A 20 -5.83 -9.72 13.50
CA ASN A 20 -6.83 -8.67 13.33
C ASN A 20 -7.57 -8.75 11.97
N HIS A 21 -7.06 -9.55 11.02
CA HIS A 21 -7.62 -9.67 9.66
C HIS A 21 -8.74 -10.73 9.55
N ARG A 22 -9.00 -11.51 10.62
CA ARG A 22 -10.00 -12.59 10.64
C ARG A 22 -11.36 -12.20 11.23
N ARG A 23 -11.51 -10.99 11.76
CA ARG A 23 -12.82 -10.47 12.13
C ARG A 23 -13.24 -9.46 11.08
N ASP A 24 -14.49 -9.59 10.66
CA ASP A 24 -15.23 -8.78 9.67
C ASP A 24 -15.29 -7.28 10.00
N VAL A 25 -14.15 -6.65 10.26
CA VAL A 25 -14.02 -5.21 10.31
C VAL A 25 -13.60 -4.81 8.91
N ARG A 26 -14.60 -4.40 8.12
CA ARG A 26 -14.48 -3.50 6.98
C ARG A 26 -13.15 -2.75 7.07
N MET A 27 -12.26 -2.91 6.07
CA MET A 27 -10.98 -2.22 5.93
C MET A 27 -11.17 -0.70 5.75
N GLU A 28 -11.94 -0.06 6.62
CA GLU A 28 -12.09 1.38 6.79
C GLU A 28 -11.27 1.85 7.99
N ALA A 29 -10.86 0.93 8.90
CA ALA A 29 -10.19 1.26 10.15
C ALA A 29 -8.77 0.66 10.34
N ALA A 30 -8.23 -0.08 9.36
CA ALA A 30 -6.92 -0.72 9.53
C ALA A 30 -5.75 0.27 9.52
N TRP A 31 -5.90 1.43 8.87
CA TRP A 31 -4.77 2.31 8.58
C TRP A 31 -4.41 3.37 9.65
N PRO A 32 -5.29 3.73 10.60
CA PRO A 32 -4.84 4.31 11.86
C PRO A 32 -4.21 3.24 12.78
N ALA A 33 -4.73 2.01 12.79
CA ALA A 33 -4.30 0.98 13.72
C ALA A 33 -2.87 0.45 13.48
N VAL A 34 -2.37 0.50 12.24
CA VAL A 34 -0.97 0.11 11.90
C VAL A 34 0.05 1.14 12.40
N ARG A 35 -0.32 2.42 12.54
CA ARG A 35 0.56 3.46 13.09
C ARG A 35 0.38 3.71 14.59
N ASP A 36 -0.79 3.42 15.14
CA ASP A 36 -1.15 3.82 16.51
C ASP A 36 -0.89 2.72 17.56
N SER A 37 -0.52 1.51 17.12
CA SER A 37 0.12 0.55 18.01
C SER A 37 1.64 0.75 17.90
N ASP A 38 2.20 1.51 18.86
CA ASP A 38 3.63 1.80 19.04
C ASP A 38 4.54 0.54 18.97
N ASP A 39 3.94 -0.65 19.03
CA ASP A 39 4.58 -1.98 19.03
C ASP A 39 4.63 -2.70 17.66
N SER A 40 4.13 -2.13 16.57
CA SER A 40 4.23 -2.76 15.23
C SER A 40 5.33 -2.11 14.39
N PRO A 41 6.52 -2.71 14.31
CA PRO A 41 7.63 -2.12 13.57
C PRO A 41 7.31 -2.04 12.07
N CYS A 42 7.35 -0.83 11.54
CA CYS A 42 7.13 -0.55 10.13
C CYS A 42 8.03 0.58 9.61
N ALA A 43 8.16 0.62 8.29
CA ALA A 43 8.97 1.54 7.50
C ALA A 43 8.08 2.26 6.49
N GLU A 44 8.09 3.59 6.52
CA GLU A 44 7.45 4.41 5.50
C GLU A 44 8.35 4.42 4.25
N VAL A 45 7.81 3.99 3.11
CA VAL A 45 8.57 3.73 1.87
C VAL A 45 7.88 4.30 0.63
N THR A 46 7.02 5.31 0.79
CA THR A 46 6.21 5.89 -0.30
C THR A 46 7.07 6.38 -1.45
N ASP A 47 8.12 7.16 -1.15
CA ASP A 47 9.01 7.73 -2.17
C ASP A 47 9.79 6.64 -2.90
N ALA A 48 10.29 5.64 -2.17
CA ALA A 48 11.01 4.51 -2.74
C ALA A 48 10.11 3.71 -3.70
N VAL A 49 8.88 3.41 -3.28
CA VAL A 49 7.90 2.69 -4.10
C VAL A 49 7.49 3.52 -5.32
N GLN A 50 7.27 4.83 -5.17
CA GLN A 50 6.95 5.72 -6.28
C GLN A 50 8.08 5.78 -7.31
N PHE A 51 9.34 5.75 -6.85
CA PHE A 51 10.52 5.73 -7.72
C PHE A 51 10.64 4.43 -8.54
N MET A 52 10.15 3.31 -8.01
CA MET A 52 10.14 2.01 -8.70
C MET A 52 9.00 1.86 -9.73
N VAL A 53 8.09 2.83 -9.85
CA VAL A 53 7.00 2.80 -10.83
C VAL A 53 7.55 3.08 -12.22
N GLU A 54 7.45 2.10 -13.11
CA GLU A 54 7.88 2.22 -14.50
C GLU A 54 6.72 1.93 -15.44
N GLY A 55 6.54 2.76 -16.48
CA GLY A 55 5.44 2.59 -17.44
C GLY A 55 4.03 2.64 -16.82
N GLY A 56 3.89 3.24 -15.63
CA GLY A 56 2.63 3.26 -14.88
C GLY A 56 2.29 1.93 -14.20
N GLN A 57 3.29 1.09 -13.92
CA GLN A 57 3.15 -0.17 -13.21
C GLN A 57 4.21 -0.28 -12.12
N LEU A 58 3.87 -0.97 -11.03
CA LEU A 58 4.83 -1.43 -10.03
C LEU A 58 4.95 -2.94 -10.17
N ARG A 59 6.19 -3.43 -10.33
CA ARG A 59 6.50 -4.85 -10.45
C ARG A 59 7.64 -5.18 -9.50
N LEU A 60 7.33 -5.91 -8.42
CA LEU A 60 8.33 -6.43 -7.49
C LEU A 60 8.21 -7.94 -7.45
N ALA A 61 9.35 -8.63 -7.60
CA ALA A 61 9.41 -10.08 -7.44
C ALA A 61 9.09 -10.47 -5.99
N ALA A 62 8.62 -11.71 -5.82
CA ALA A 62 8.57 -12.33 -4.49
C ALA A 62 9.98 -12.42 -3.90
N GLY A 63 10.12 -12.13 -2.62
CA GLY A 63 11.37 -12.14 -1.88
C GLY A 63 11.48 -11.04 -0.85
N CYS A 64 12.67 -10.92 -0.26
CA CYS A 64 12.97 -9.93 0.75
C CYS A 64 12.97 -8.51 0.15
N ARG A 65 11.98 -7.70 0.53
CA ARG A 65 11.87 -6.31 0.07
C ARG A 65 12.79 -5.36 0.82
N ALA A 66 13.26 -5.75 2.00
CA ALA A 66 14.23 -4.96 2.77
C ALA A 66 15.55 -4.71 2.03
N ALA A 67 15.88 -5.53 1.02
CA ALA A 67 17.07 -5.35 0.18
C ALA A 67 16.87 -4.35 -0.98
N LEU A 68 15.65 -3.85 -1.19
CA LEU A 68 15.36 -2.87 -2.24
C LEU A 68 15.90 -1.48 -1.86
N PRO A 69 16.36 -0.67 -2.83
CA PRO A 69 16.76 0.70 -2.57
C PRO A 69 15.65 1.52 -1.89
N GLY A 70 16.00 2.21 -0.81
CA GLY A 70 15.05 3.00 -0.02
C GLY A 70 14.19 2.21 0.96
N PHE A 71 14.41 0.89 1.07
CA PHE A 71 13.82 0.04 2.10
C PHE A 71 14.84 -0.23 3.22
N TYR A 72 14.32 -0.58 4.39
CA TYR A 72 15.07 -1.24 5.47
C TYR A 72 14.24 -2.40 6.03
N ASP A 73 14.84 -3.26 6.85
CA ASP A 73 14.09 -4.31 7.56
C ASP A 73 13.60 -3.75 8.91
N PRO A 74 12.31 -3.40 9.06
CA PRO A 74 11.78 -2.93 10.33
C PRO A 74 11.59 -4.09 11.33
N ALA A 75 11.42 -5.32 10.87
CA ALA A 75 11.03 -6.46 11.68
C ALA A 75 11.85 -7.71 11.29
N PRO A 76 13.13 -7.79 11.71
CA PRO A 76 14.00 -8.92 11.39
C PRO A 76 13.38 -10.24 11.85
N GLU A 77 13.54 -11.29 11.04
CA GLU A 77 13.03 -12.65 11.33
C GLU A 77 11.50 -12.79 11.40
N GLU A 78 10.76 -11.70 11.20
CA GLU A 78 9.30 -11.69 11.19
C GLU A 78 8.72 -11.59 9.77
N ASP A 79 7.50 -12.10 9.62
CA ASP A 79 6.72 -11.98 8.39
C ASP A 79 6.35 -10.51 8.12
N LYS A 80 6.74 -10.03 6.95
CA LYS A 80 6.50 -8.67 6.50
C LYS A 80 5.62 -8.62 5.26
N ALA A 81 4.93 -7.50 5.10
CA ALA A 81 4.17 -7.18 3.92
C ALA A 81 4.43 -5.74 3.48
N LEU A 82 4.15 -5.46 2.21
CA LEU A 82 4.10 -4.12 1.66
C LEU A 82 2.64 -3.72 1.50
N TYR A 83 2.24 -2.64 2.17
CA TYR A 83 1.01 -1.91 1.91
C TYR A 83 1.26 -0.83 0.86
N VAL A 84 0.35 -0.68 -0.10
CA VAL A 84 0.37 0.40 -1.09
C VAL A 84 -1.04 0.96 -1.28
N LEU A 85 -1.20 2.25 -1.04
CA LEU A 85 -2.33 3.07 -1.47
C LEU A 85 -1.92 3.85 -2.70
N TYR A 86 -2.68 3.76 -3.77
CA TYR A 86 -2.35 4.40 -5.04
C TYR A 86 -3.59 4.83 -5.82
N THR A 87 -3.40 5.77 -6.74
CA THR A 87 -4.37 5.99 -7.81
C THR A 87 -3.87 5.39 -9.11
N PHE A 88 -4.78 4.85 -9.90
CA PHE A 88 -4.52 4.50 -11.29
C PHE A 88 -5.64 5.07 -12.16
N ARG A 89 -5.29 5.96 -13.09
CA ARG A 89 -6.26 6.65 -13.96
C ARG A 89 -7.39 7.33 -13.17
N GLY A 90 -7.04 7.95 -12.04
CA GLY A 90 -7.96 8.68 -11.16
C GLY A 90 -8.82 7.80 -10.24
N ARG A 91 -8.66 6.47 -10.28
CA ARG A 91 -9.36 5.54 -9.40
C ARG A 91 -8.47 5.16 -8.23
N LEU A 92 -9.02 5.05 -7.02
CA LEU A 92 -8.28 4.70 -5.82
C LEU A 92 -8.17 3.17 -5.69
N HIS A 93 -6.98 2.68 -5.33
CA HIS A 93 -6.68 1.28 -5.12
C HIS A 93 -5.85 1.10 -3.84
N GLU A 94 -6.02 -0.04 -3.16
CA GLU A 94 -5.33 -0.39 -1.93
C GLU A 94 -4.91 -1.86 -1.96
N ALA A 95 -3.62 -2.11 -1.73
CA ALA A 95 -3.03 -3.44 -1.82
C ALA A 95 -2.17 -3.75 -0.59
N ILE A 96 -2.22 -5.00 -0.14
CA ILE A 96 -1.27 -5.59 0.81
C ILE A 96 -0.70 -6.85 0.17
N ARG A 97 0.63 -7.01 0.17
CA ARG A 97 1.32 -8.17 -0.40
C ARG A 97 2.43 -8.64 0.53
N ARG A 98 2.48 -9.93 0.89
CA ARG A 98 3.55 -10.50 1.74
C ARG A 98 4.84 -10.61 0.96
N ASP A 99 5.98 -10.71 1.62
CA ASP A 99 7.28 -10.91 0.94
C ASP A 99 7.30 -12.17 0.06
N SER A 100 6.52 -13.18 0.41
CA SER A 100 6.34 -14.38 -0.43
C SER A 100 5.60 -14.14 -1.75
N ASP A 101 4.95 -12.98 -1.92
CA ASP A 101 4.06 -12.70 -3.04
C ASP A 101 4.70 -11.69 -4.00
N GLU A 102 4.43 -11.82 -5.30
CA GLU A 102 4.77 -10.77 -6.25
C GLU A 102 3.86 -9.54 -6.05
N VAL A 103 4.42 -8.35 -6.30
CA VAL A 103 3.66 -7.10 -6.34
C VAL A 103 3.47 -6.70 -7.80
N LEU A 104 2.24 -6.81 -8.30
CA LEU A 104 1.86 -6.42 -9.65
C LEU A 104 0.74 -5.40 -9.56
N LEU A 105 1.08 -4.11 -9.68
CA LEU A 105 0.13 -3.01 -9.66
C LEU A 105 0.15 -2.28 -11.02
N PRO A 106 -1.00 -1.79 -11.52
CA PRO A 106 -2.32 -1.85 -10.88
C PRO A 106 -3.00 -3.21 -11.04
N ALA A 107 -3.81 -3.62 -10.06
CA ALA A 107 -4.72 -4.76 -10.17
C ALA A 107 -6.16 -4.33 -9.89
N GLU A 108 -7.13 -4.84 -10.66
CA GLU A 108 -8.55 -4.49 -10.49
C GLU A 108 -9.10 -5.02 -9.15
N THR A 109 -8.54 -6.10 -8.61
CA THR A 109 -8.90 -6.64 -7.28
C THR A 109 -8.56 -5.70 -6.13
N ASP A 110 -7.59 -4.80 -6.33
CA ASP A 110 -7.19 -3.80 -5.33
C ASP A 110 -8.05 -2.53 -5.43
N ARG A 111 -8.92 -2.43 -6.43
CA ARG A 111 -9.71 -1.22 -6.67
C ARG A 111 -10.72 -1.02 -5.56
N LEU A 112 -10.68 0.17 -4.95
CA LEU A 112 -11.66 0.55 -3.96
C LEU A 112 -12.95 1.05 -4.62
N PRO A 113 -14.11 0.93 -3.93
CA PRO A 113 -15.36 1.47 -4.44
C PRO A 113 -15.27 3.01 -4.58
N PRO A 114 -16.03 3.64 -5.49
CA PRO A 114 -15.94 5.08 -5.77
C PRO A 114 -16.10 5.99 -4.54
N GLN A 115 -16.89 5.57 -3.56
CA GLN A 115 -17.14 6.29 -2.31
C GLN A 115 -16.08 6.06 -1.23
N ALA A 116 -15.08 5.22 -1.48
CA ALA A 116 -14.02 4.99 -0.51
C ALA A 116 -13.23 6.27 -0.28
N VAL A 117 -13.04 6.58 1.00
CA VAL A 117 -12.18 7.66 1.46
C VAL A 117 -11.04 7.03 2.25
N ARG A 118 -9.83 7.52 2.00
CA ARG A 118 -8.64 7.25 2.83
C ARG A 118 -8.12 8.58 3.34
N VAL A 119 -7.35 8.56 4.42
CA VAL A 119 -6.68 9.76 4.93
C VAL A 119 -5.19 9.57 4.76
N VAL A 120 -4.54 10.50 4.07
CA VAL A 120 -3.09 10.56 3.90
C VAL A 120 -2.63 11.90 4.48
N ASP A 121 -1.75 11.85 5.47
CA ASP A 121 -1.19 13.02 6.14
C ASP A 121 -2.24 14.04 6.62
N GLY A 122 -3.35 13.52 7.15
CA GLY A 122 -4.48 14.32 7.66
C GLY A 122 -5.44 14.84 6.58
N ALA A 123 -5.15 14.63 5.29
CA ALA A 123 -6.01 15.02 4.18
C ALA A 123 -6.81 13.83 3.65
N PRO A 124 -8.12 13.99 3.38
CA PRO A 124 -8.91 12.97 2.73
C PRO A 124 -8.49 12.81 1.27
N VAL A 125 -8.26 11.57 0.85
CA VAL A 125 -8.05 11.15 -0.53
C VAL A 125 -9.21 10.26 -0.94
N THR A 126 -9.88 10.65 -2.02
CA THR A 126 -11.02 9.92 -2.58
C THR A 126 -10.64 9.35 -3.94
N ALA A 127 -11.35 8.31 -4.36
CA ALA A 127 -11.41 8.04 -5.80
C ALA A 127 -11.99 9.30 -6.46
N SER A 128 -11.37 9.78 -7.54
CA SER A 128 -11.93 10.91 -8.28
C SER A 128 -13.39 10.58 -8.58
N PRO A 129 -14.35 11.49 -8.32
CA PRO A 129 -15.67 11.32 -8.87
C PRO A 129 -15.45 11.18 -10.38
N GLY A 130 -15.98 10.10 -10.97
CA GLY A 130 -15.93 9.93 -12.42
C GLY A 130 -16.51 11.18 -13.11
N PRO A 131 -16.16 11.41 -14.39
CA PRO A 131 -16.82 12.45 -15.17
C PRO A 131 -18.34 12.24 -15.22
#